data_AF-E9SFP2-F1
#
_entry.id   AF-E9SFP2-F1
#
_cell.length_a   1.000
_cell.length_b   1.000
_cell.length_c   1.000
_cell.angle_alpha   90.00
_cell.angle_beta   90.00
_cell.angle_gamma   90.00
#
_symmetry.space_group_name_H-M   'P 1'
#
loop_
_entity.id
_entity.type
_entity.pdbx_description
1 polymer ?
#
loop_
_entity_poly.entity_id
_entity_poly.type
_entity_poly.pdbx_seq_one_letter_code
_entity_poly.pdbx_strand_id
1 'polypeptide(L)'
;MNCIDVLDNAVSINGRVLEFPMSYDEIKELLGEARIVTDGDDEAVHITYYYDELGMEFEGSPSYLSNLKRKKAYKDNDHNIVGLTLYVTGDNVYDFKNGKSEKNYVGNLTVLGKQIDKEETWKSILGYGYQPLLDPGSKEERNIQVSTTIYTEDQGAFYDGERLLKDVIITFEPERPKCEVDYDIKSPIEKCLVFDTFNFKLAVINELMYNQEVLKPYFDIYDYMAYKKAHWNLETDKNIRAAVKYFKELPIPSRLADHVTEINMDGSDEIYMNIAPEWDGRDERFDFNSLSEAELKQFKNLKKILIFGNEKDAAKLRKICDPLGIIVEPLSAIE
;
A
#
# COMPACT_ATOMS: atom_id res chain seq x y z
N MET A 1 -27.39 -18.34 13.66
CA MET A 1 -27.17 -17.14 12.81
C MET A 1 -25.81 -16.61 13.21
N ASN A 2 -24.89 -16.42 12.27
CA ASN A 2 -23.57 -15.87 12.60
C ASN A 2 -23.72 -14.41 13.06
N CYS A 3 -22.88 -14.00 13.99
CA CYS A 3 -22.85 -12.62 14.48
C CYS A 3 -21.43 -12.10 14.36
N ILE A 4 -21.25 -11.06 13.55
CA ILE A 4 -19.99 -10.35 13.40
C ILE A 4 -20.17 -8.95 14.01
N ASP A 5 -19.25 -8.54 14.86
CA ASP A 5 -19.15 -7.16 15.33
C ASP A 5 -17.76 -6.62 15.02
N VAL A 6 -17.69 -5.54 14.25
CA VAL A 6 -16.45 -4.83 13.93
C VAL A 6 -16.12 -3.88 15.09
N LEU A 7 -14.92 -4.02 15.64
CA LEU A 7 -14.39 -3.22 16.74
C LEU A 7 -13.36 -2.22 16.23
N ASP A 8 -12.65 -1.52 17.13
CA ASP A 8 -11.64 -0.53 16.74
C ASP A 8 -10.53 -1.14 15.87
N ASN A 9 -9.91 -2.22 16.33
CA ASN A 9 -8.78 -2.89 15.71
C ASN A 9 -8.98 -4.41 15.57
N ALA A 10 -10.24 -4.87 15.63
CA ALA A 10 -10.56 -6.28 15.78
C ALA A 10 -11.94 -6.60 15.18
N VAL A 11 -12.24 -7.88 15.03
CA VAL A 11 -13.60 -8.38 14.79
C VAL A 11 -13.96 -9.40 15.86
N SER A 12 -15.20 -9.31 16.35
CA SER A 12 -15.81 -10.36 17.16
C SER A 12 -16.61 -11.28 16.26
N ILE A 13 -16.28 -12.56 16.26
CA ILE A 13 -16.98 -13.60 15.52
C ILE A 13 -17.67 -14.50 16.52
N ASN A 14 -19.01 -14.44 16.54
CA ASN A 14 -19.85 -15.19 17.47
C ASN A 14 -19.43 -14.99 18.95
N GLY A 15 -19.00 -13.76 19.30
CA GLY A 15 -18.58 -13.38 20.65
C GLY A 15 -17.12 -13.67 20.99
N ARG A 16 -16.32 -14.20 20.05
CA ARG A 16 -14.87 -14.40 20.21
C ARG A 16 -14.11 -13.38 19.37
N VAL A 17 -13.17 -12.68 20.00
CA VAL A 17 -12.46 -11.56 19.37
C VAL A 17 -11.18 -12.03 18.70
N LEU A 18 -10.98 -11.58 17.45
CA LEU A 18 -9.72 -11.66 16.72
C LEU A 18 -9.21 -10.25 16.44
N GLU A 19 -7.99 -9.96 16.88
CA GLU A 19 -7.36 -8.66 16.70
C GLU A 19 -6.53 -8.61 15.41
N PHE A 20 -6.71 -7.57 14.61
CA PHE A 20 -5.87 -7.32 13.45
C PHE A 20 -4.48 -6.76 13.83
N PRO A 21 -3.45 -6.98 12.98
CA PRO A 21 -3.45 -7.96 11.91
C PRO A 21 -3.46 -9.38 12.51
N MET A 22 -4.12 -10.31 11.83
CA MET A 22 -4.31 -11.70 12.29
C MET A 22 -3.28 -12.62 11.63
N SER A 23 -2.99 -13.74 12.27
CA SER A 23 -2.33 -14.90 11.66
C SER A 23 -3.35 -15.98 11.27
N TYR A 24 -2.99 -16.86 10.33
CA TYR A 24 -3.86 -17.99 9.99
C TYR A 24 -4.06 -18.93 11.18
N ASP A 25 -3.05 -19.11 12.03
CA ASP A 25 -3.15 -19.99 13.20
C ASP A 25 -4.21 -19.51 14.21
N GLU A 26 -4.32 -18.20 14.45
CA GLU A 26 -5.37 -17.62 15.31
C GLU A 26 -6.77 -17.86 14.73
N ILE A 27 -6.94 -17.65 13.42
CA ILE A 27 -8.23 -17.86 12.75
C ILE A 27 -8.57 -19.35 12.75
N LYS A 28 -7.59 -20.22 12.51
CA LYS A 28 -7.73 -21.67 12.49
C LYS A 28 -8.12 -22.24 13.85
N GLU A 29 -7.55 -21.72 14.94
CA GLU A 29 -7.96 -22.09 16.30
C GLU A 29 -9.44 -21.76 16.55
N LEU A 30 -9.94 -20.67 15.94
CA LEU A 30 -11.31 -20.21 16.10
C LEU A 30 -12.32 -20.94 15.19
N LEU A 31 -11.99 -21.10 13.91
CA LEU A 31 -12.93 -21.48 12.85
C LEU A 31 -12.62 -22.85 12.22
N GLY A 32 -11.48 -23.45 12.53
CA GLY A 32 -11.00 -24.70 11.94
C GLY A 32 -10.17 -24.49 10.67
N GLU A 33 -10.01 -25.54 9.86
CA GLU A 33 -9.22 -25.45 8.63
C GLU A 33 -9.97 -24.68 7.54
N ALA A 34 -9.29 -23.74 6.89
CA ALA A 34 -9.78 -23.06 5.71
C ALA A 34 -9.45 -23.85 4.44
N ARG A 35 -10.23 -23.60 3.37
CA ARG A 35 -9.77 -23.85 2.01
C ARG A 35 -8.86 -22.71 1.58
N ILE A 36 -7.59 -23.02 1.31
CA ILE A 36 -6.57 -22.02 0.98
C ILE A 36 -6.43 -21.90 -0.53
N VAL A 37 -6.49 -20.68 -1.04
CA VAL A 37 -6.24 -20.36 -2.44
C VAL A 37 -5.16 -19.29 -2.52
N THR A 38 -4.22 -19.47 -3.44
CA THR A 38 -3.17 -18.51 -3.75
C THR A 38 -3.39 -18.01 -5.18
N ASP A 39 -3.60 -16.71 -5.32
CA ASP A 39 -3.83 -16.01 -6.58
C ASP A 39 -2.81 -14.85 -6.72
N GLY A 40 -2.57 -14.37 -7.94
CA GLY A 40 -1.61 -13.28 -8.24
C GLY A 40 -0.28 -13.75 -8.85
N ASP A 41 0.59 -12.81 -9.20
CA ASP A 41 1.97 -13.07 -9.64
C ASP A 41 2.97 -12.96 -8.47
N ASP A 42 4.26 -13.17 -8.72
CA ASP A 42 5.32 -13.18 -7.70
C ASP A 42 5.41 -11.86 -6.89
N GLU A 43 4.87 -10.74 -7.40
CA GLU A 43 4.93 -9.41 -6.79
C GLU A 43 3.62 -9.00 -6.10
N ALA A 44 2.49 -9.58 -6.50
CA ALA A 44 1.16 -9.33 -5.96
C ALA A 44 0.46 -10.61 -5.48
N VAL A 45 1.19 -11.54 -4.85
CA VAL A 45 0.59 -12.78 -4.30
C VAL A 45 -0.46 -12.45 -3.23
N HIS A 46 -1.68 -12.95 -3.42
CA HIS A 46 -2.76 -12.95 -2.44
C HIS A 46 -2.98 -14.37 -1.93
N ILE A 47 -3.01 -14.53 -0.61
CA ILE A 47 -3.36 -15.78 0.05
C ILE A 47 -4.73 -15.59 0.71
N THR A 48 -5.71 -16.32 0.19
CA THR A 48 -7.10 -16.24 0.64
C THR A 48 -7.49 -17.52 1.37
N TYR A 49 -8.10 -17.36 2.54
CA TYR A 49 -8.55 -18.43 3.44
C TYR A 49 -10.08 -18.46 3.47
N TYR A 50 -10.67 -19.38 2.70
CA TYR A 50 -12.12 -19.52 2.60
C TYR A 50 -12.69 -20.42 3.70
N TYR A 51 -13.73 -19.91 4.38
CA TYR A 51 -14.59 -20.67 5.27
C TYR A 51 -15.96 -20.82 4.61
N ASP A 52 -16.01 -21.74 3.65
CA ASP A 52 -17.12 -21.92 2.71
C ASP A 52 -18.48 -22.08 3.38
N GLU A 53 -18.53 -22.87 4.44
CA GLU A 53 -19.75 -23.12 5.20
C GLU A 53 -20.27 -21.89 5.95
N LEU A 54 -19.39 -20.92 6.22
CA LEU A 54 -19.71 -19.69 6.93
C LEU A 54 -20.01 -18.52 6.00
N GLY A 55 -19.64 -18.60 4.72
CA GLY A 55 -19.78 -17.47 3.80
C GLY A 55 -18.70 -16.40 3.96
N MET A 56 -17.52 -16.78 4.44
CA MET A 56 -16.47 -15.83 4.85
C MET A 56 -15.16 -16.15 4.16
N GLU A 57 -14.38 -15.12 3.82
CA GLU A 57 -12.96 -15.27 3.50
C GLU A 57 -12.10 -14.31 4.33
N PHE A 58 -10.87 -14.70 4.58
CA PHE A 58 -9.84 -13.83 5.13
C PHE A 58 -8.70 -13.71 4.12
N GLU A 59 -8.06 -12.55 4.07
CA GLU A 59 -7.05 -12.26 3.07
C GLU A 59 -5.77 -11.69 3.70
N GLY A 60 -4.65 -12.29 3.30
CA GLY A 60 -3.31 -11.78 3.56
C GLY A 60 -2.47 -11.71 2.29
N SER A 61 -1.43 -10.87 2.30
CA SER A 61 -0.49 -10.72 1.20
C SER A 61 0.88 -10.28 1.73
N PRO A 62 2.00 -10.70 1.10
CA PRO A 62 3.32 -10.11 1.35
C PRO A 62 3.34 -8.58 1.15
N SER A 63 2.53 -8.06 0.21
CA SER A 63 2.40 -6.61 0.00
C SER A 63 1.88 -5.89 1.24
N TYR A 64 0.92 -6.50 1.95
CA TYR A 64 0.38 -5.98 3.21
C TYR A 64 1.44 -5.98 4.32
N LEU A 65 2.35 -6.96 4.36
CA LEU A 65 3.46 -6.96 5.32
C LEU A 65 4.39 -5.76 5.14
N SER A 66 4.70 -5.39 3.90
CA SER A 66 5.52 -4.19 3.62
C SER A 66 4.87 -2.93 4.21
N ASN A 67 3.57 -2.78 4.01
CA ASN A 67 2.80 -1.68 4.59
C ASN A 67 2.75 -1.76 6.12
N LEU A 68 2.38 -2.92 6.68
CA LEU A 68 2.21 -3.15 8.11
C LEU A 68 3.48 -2.85 8.90
N LYS A 69 4.68 -3.20 8.39
CA LYS A 69 5.96 -2.90 9.06
C LYS A 69 6.16 -1.42 9.42
N ARG A 70 5.39 -0.52 8.79
CA ARG A 70 5.40 0.95 9.04
C ARG A 70 4.26 1.42 9.94
N LYS A 71 3.48 0.50 10.52
CA LYS A 71 2.27 0.77 11.29
C LYS A 71 2.48 0.35 12.75
N LYS A 72 1.75 0.99 13.68
CA LYS A 72 1.84 0.63 15.11
C LYS A 72 1.42 -0.81 15.39
N ALA A 73 0.58 -1.37 14.52
CA ALA A 73 -0.01 -2.69 14.68
C ALA A 73 0.84 -3.85 14.14
N TYR A 74 2.04 -3.59 13.59
CA TYR A 74 2.94 -4.67 13.18
C TYR A 74 3.31 -5.55 14.38
N LYS A 75 3.07 -6.86 14.24
CA LYS A 75 3.41 -7.87 15.25
C LYS A 75 4.66 -8.64 14.81
N ASP A 76 4.54 -9.36 13.70
CA ASP A 76 5.59 -10.16 13.06
C ASP A 76 5.19 -10.48 11.60
N ASN A 77 5.90 -11.39 10.94
CA ASN A 77 5.63 -11.76 9.54
C ASN A 77 4.44 -12.72 9.35
N ASP A 78 3.99 -13.40 10.41
CA ASP A 78 2.88 -14.36 10.33
C ASP A 78 1.53 -13.65 10.47
N HIS A 79 1.52 -12.44 11.04
CA HIS A 79 0.34 -11.59 11.15
C HIS A 79 0.19 -10.65 9.95
N ASN A 80 -0.16 -11.23 8.80
CA ASN A 80 -0.33 -10.51 7.53
C ASN A 80 -1.77 -10.44 7.02
N ILE A 81 -2.72 -10.98 7.77
CA ILE A 81 -4.13 -10.99 7.39
C ILE A 81 -4.77 -9.70 7.89
N VAL A 82 -5.24 -8.89 6.95
CA VAL A 82 -5.80 -7.55 7.19
C VAL A 82 -7.19 -7.37 6.58
N GLY A 83 -7.68 -8.37 5.85
CA GLY A 83 -8.98 -8.36 5.20
C GLY A 83 -9.90 -9.50 5.65
N LEU A 84 -11.20 -9.21 5.70
CA LEU A 84 -12.29 -10.17 5.87
C LEU A 84 -13.42 -9.79 4.92
N THR A 85 -13.94 -10.73 4.13
CA THR A 85 -15.11 -10.52 3.28
C THR A 85 -16.26 -11.44 3.69
N LEU A 86 -17.46 -10.88 3.76
CA LEU A 86 -18.71 -11.60 4.00
C LEU A 86 -19.49 -11.70 2.68
N TYR A 87 -19.63 -12.90 2.13
CA TYR A 87 -20.38 -13.16 0.89
C TYR A 87 -21.85 -13.43 1.20
N VAL A 88 -22.71 -12.42 1.20
CA VAL A 88 -24.13 -12.51 1.55
C VAL A 88 -25.01 -12.82 0.34
N THR A 89 -24.72 -12.20 -0.80
CA THR A 89 -25.52 -12.34 -2.03
C THR A 89 -25.10 -13.59 -2.80
N GLY A 90 -23.84 -13.99 -2.64
CA GLY A 90 -23.19 -15.02 -3.45
C GLY A 90 -22.64 -14.47 -4.76
N ASP A 91 -22.58 -13.16 -4.95
CA ASP A 91 -21.94 -12.52 -6.09
C ASP A 91 -20.41 -12.49 -5.95
N ASN A 92 -19.71 -12.23 -7.06
CA ASN A 92 -18.28 -12.01 -7.01
C ASN A 92 -18.01 -10.57 -6.57
N VAL A 93 -17.26 -10.44 -5.47
CA VAL A 93 -16.87 -9.14 -4.91
C VAL A 93 -15.58 -8.62 -5.55
N TYR A 94 -14.69 -9.52 -5.97
CA TYR A 94 -13.40 -9.19 -6.58
C TYR A 94 -13.31 -9.77 -7.99
N ASP A 95 -12.99 -8.92 -8.97
CA ASP A 95 -12.82 -9.33 -10.36
C ASP A 95 -11.49 -10.04 -10.62
N PHE A 96 -10.50 -9.83 -9.74
CA PHE A 96 -9.14 -10.35 -9.90
C PHE A 96 -8.88 -11.67 -9.16
N LYS A 97 -9.81 -12.15 -8.33
CA LYS A 97 -9.66 -13.41 -7.59
C LYS A 97 -10.34 -14.57 -8.33
N ASN A 98 -9.69 -15.73 -8.37
CA ASN A 98 -10.28 -16.94 -8.93
C ASN A 98 -11.10 -17.69 -7.87
N GLY A 99 -12.12 -17.04 -7.31
CA GLY A 99 -13.00 -17.70 -6.35
C GLY A 99 -13.86 -16.78 -5.50
N LYS A 100 -14.75 -17.44 -4.75
CA LYS A 100 -15.52 -16.90 -3.64
C LYS A 100 -15.85 -18.05 -2.68
N SER A 101 -16.49 -17.73 -1.57
CA SER A 101 -17.09 -18.75 -0.69
C SER A 101 -18.16 -19.56 -1.42
N GLU A 102 -18.23 -20.87 -1.17
CA GLU A 102 -19.24 -21.76 -1.79
C GLU A 102 -20.66 -21.51 -1.28
N LYS A 103 -20.82 -21.10 -0.02
CA LYS A 103 -22.12 -20.71 0.55
C LYS A 103 -22.15 -19.24 0.91
N ASN A 104 -23.37 -18.74 1.08
CA ASN A 104 -23.62 -17.38 1.49
C ASN A 104 -23.57 -17.25 3.02
N TYR A 105 -23.02 -16.15 3.49
CA TYR A 105 -23.09 -15.70 4.85
C TYR A 105 -24.55 -15.46 5.24
N VAL A 106 -24.96 -16.07 6.35
CA VAL A 106 -26.27 -15.86 6.95
C VAL A 106 -26.08 -15.43 8.39
N GLY A 107 -26.10 -14.11 8.58
CA GLY A 107 -25.79 -13.52 9.87
C GLY A 107 -26.16 -12.05 9.98
N ASN A 108 -25.91 -11.51 11.17
CA ASN A 108 -25.88 -10.07 11.42
C ASN A 108 -24.45 -9.55 11.24
N LEU A 109 -24.32 -8.27 10.97
CA LEU A 109 -23.09 -7.51 11.06
C LEU A 109 -23.39 -6.24 11.86
N THR A 110 -22.55 -5.92 12.83
CA THR A 110 -22.58 -4.65 13.53
C THR A 110 -21.19 -4.02 13.53
N VAL A 111 -21.15 -2.71 13.77
CA VAL A 111 -19.92 -1.96 14.01
C VAL A 111 -20.09 -1.27 15.36
N LEU A 112 -19.20 -1.57 16.30
CA LEU A 112 -19.29 -1.13 17.70
C LEU A 112 -20.67 -1.41 18.32
N GLY A 113 -21.23 -2.59 18.02
CA GLY A 113 -22.53 -3.05 18.52
C GLY A 113 -23.76 -2.40 17.87
N LYS A 114 -23.59 -1.62 16.80
CA LYS A 114 -24.70 -0.98 16.07
C LYS A 114 -24.77 -1.47 14.62
N GLN A 115 -25.98 -1.62 14.10
CA GLN A 115 -26.17 -1.85 12.67
C GLN A 115 -25.72 -0.62 11.89
N ILE A 116 -25.20 -0.86 10.68
CA ILE A 116 -24.78 0.19 9.77
C ILE A 116 -26.02 0.90 9.23
N ASP A 117 -26.12 2.20 9.45
CA ASP A 117 -27.18 3.03 8.89
C ASP A 117 -26.75 3.61 7.54
N LYS A 118 -27.50 3.26 6.50
CA LYS A 118 -27.25 3.73 5.14
C LYS A 118 -27.24 5.24 5.01
N GLU A 119 -28.10 5.96 5.73
CA GLU A 119 -28.20 7.42 5.63
C GLU A 119 -27.00 8.12 6.29
N GLU A 120 -26.35 7.44 7.24
CA GLU A 120 -25.15 7.92 7.95
C GLU A 120 -23.84 7.35 7.36
N THR A 121 -23.94 6.58 6.27
CA THR A 121 -22.81 5.91 5.61
C THR A 121 -22.39 6.67 4.36
N TRP A 122 -21.10 6.95 4.20
CA TRP A 122 -20.63 7.70 3.04
C TRP A 122 -20.60 6.81 1.78
N LYS A 123 -20.85 7.41 0.62
CA LYS A 123 -20.86 6.69 -0.65
C LYS A 123 -19.47 6.74 -1.31
N SER A 124 -18.92 5.57 -1.60
CA SER A 124 -17.62 5.35 -2.26
C SER A 124 -17.79 4.87 -3.70
N ILE A 125 -16.67 4.71 -4.41
CA ILE A 125 -16.68 4.10 -5.75
C ILE A 125 -17.03 2.60 -5.71
N LEU A 126 -16.70 1.90 -4.61
CA LEU A 126 -16.97 0.47 -4.41
C LEU A 126 -18.34 0.19 -3.75
N GLY A 127 -19.06 1.21 -3.30
CA GLY A 127 -20.35 1.07 -2.63
C GLY A 127 -20.54 2.07 -1.49
N TYR A 128 -20.77 1.57 -0.27
CA TYR A 128 -21.01 2.40 0.93
C TYR A 128 -19.99 2.08 2.02
N GLY A 129 -19.22 3.08 2.47
CA GLY A 129 -18.18 2.92 3.50
C GLY A 129 -18.63 3.43 4.86
N TYR A 130 -18.35 2.67 5.93
CA TYR A 130 -18.71 3.01 7.31
C TYR A 130 -17.50 2.93 8.25
N GLN A 131 -17.22 4.04 8.93
CA GLN A 131 -16.23 4.13 10.02
C GLN A 131 -16.47 5.35 10.93
N PRO A 132 -17.10 5.21 12.10
CA PRO A 132 -16.93 6.26 13.11
C PRO A 132 -16.68 5.72 14.53
N LEU A 133 -15.65 6.28 15.19
CA LEU A 133 -15.51 6.26 16.65
C LEU A 133 -16.01 7.61 17.19
N LEU A 134 -17.33 7.76 17.35
CA LEU A 134 -17.88 8.96 17.98
C LEU A 134 -17.57 8.89 19.48
N ASP A 135 -16.54 9.62 19.94
CA ASP A 135 -16.47 10.10 21.32
C ASP A 135 -17.20 11.46 21.37
N PRO A 136 -18.48 11.51 21.79
CA PRO A 136 -19.26 12.74 21.84
C PRO A 136 -18.71 13.81 22.81
N GLY A 137 -17.59 13.55 23.51
CA GLY A 137 -16.85 14.53 24.30
C GLY A 137 -15.47 14.93 23.75
N SER A 138 -14.97 14.27 22.70
CA SER A 138 -13.66 14.53 22.12
C SER A 138 -13.70 15.72 21.14
N LYS A 139 -12.67 16.58 21.20
CA LYS A 139 -12.42 17.61 20.16
C LYS A 139 -11.70 17.04 18.93
N GLU A 140 -11.23 15.80 19.00
CA GLU A 140 -10.59 15.09 17.91
C GLU A 140 -11.57 14.05 17.36
N GLU A 141 -11.93 14.19 16.08
CA GLU A 141 -12.58 13.11 15.32
C GLU A 141 -11.58 11.96 15.22
N ARG A 142 -11.90 10.81 15.83
CA ARG A 142 -11.13 9.59 15.67
C ARG A 142 -12.00 8.60 14.91
N ASN A 143 -11.41 7.88 13.97
CA ASN A 143 -12.06 6.76 13.30
C ASN A 143 -11.53 5.46 13.90
N ILE A 144 -12.34 4.41 13.85
CA ILE A 144 -11.84 3.06 14.11
C ILE A 144 -10.84 2.66 13.03
N GLN A 145 -9.89 1.80 13.38
CA GLN A 145 -8.86 1.32 12.44
C GLN A 145 -9.36 0.23 11.49
N VAL A 146 -10.61 -0.22 11.62
CA VAL A 146 -11.23 -1.20 10.72
C VAL A 146 -12.32 -0.54 9.89
N SER A 147 -12.16 -0.57 8.56
CA SER A 147 -13.14 -0.13 7.57
C SER A 147 -14.17 -1.20 7.28
N THR A 148 -15.40 -0.77 7.05
CA THR A 148 -16.47 -1.64 6.54
C THR A 148 -17.04 -1.04 5.27
N THR A 149 -16.88 -1.73 4.15
CA THR A 149 -17.41 -1.33 2.84
C THR A 149 -18.49 -2.31 2.42
N ILE A 150 -19.73 -1.83 2.31
CA ILE A 150 -20.85 -2.58 1.76
C ILE A 150 -20.77 -2.51 0.24
N TYR A 151 -20.48 -3.65 -0.38
CA TYR A 151 -20.27 -3.78 -1.82
C TYR A 151 -21.61 -3.90 -2.54
N THR A 152 -22.04 -2.82 -3.20
CA THR A 152 -23.32 -2.77 -3.93
C THR A 152 -23.41 -1.49 -4.76
N GLU A 153 -23.94 -1.58 -5.99
CA GLU A 153 -24.37 -0.42 -6.78
C GLU A 153 -25.81 -0.01 -6.49
N ASP A 154 -26.62 -0.94 -5.96
CA ASP A 154 -28.04 -0.72 -5.76
C ASP A 154 -28.37 0.10 -4.50
N GLN A 155 -29.58 0.67 -4.53
CA GLN A 155 -30.11 1.52 -3.47
C GLN A 155 -30.99 0.77 -2.46
N GLY A 156 -30.94 -0.56 -2.42
CA GLY A 156 -31.69 -1.38 -1.48
C GLY A 156 -31.27 -1.19 -0.02
N ALA A 157 -32.01 -1.84 0.87
CA ALA A 157 -31.69 -1.89 2.30
C ALA A 157 -30.46 -2.76 2.57
N PHE A 158 -29.70 -2.40 3.60
CA PHE A 158 -28.56 -3.21 4.07
C PHE A 158 -29.01 -4.39 4.95
N TYR A 159 -30.16 -4.26 5.62
CA TYR A 159 -30.69 -5.25 6.56
C TYR A 159 -32.16 -5.57 6.30
N ASP A 160 -32.55 -6.81 6.62
CA ASP A 160 -33.93 -7.23 6.89
C ASP A 160 -34.02 -7.68 8.36
N GLY A 161 -34.55 -6.81 9.22
CA GLY A 161 -34.42 -6.98 10.67
C GLY A 161 -32.95 -6.99 11.10
N GLU A 162 -32.51 -8.09 11.70
CA GLU A 162 -31.10 -8.30 12.11
C GLU A 162 -30.24 -8.96 11.02
N ARG A 163 -30.83 -9.38 9.89
CA ARG A 163 -30.11 -10.11 8.86
C ARG A 163 -29.47 -9.14 7.86
N LEU A 164 -28.16 -9.27 7.67
CA LEU A 164 -27.44 -8.55 6.62
C LEU A 164 -27.85 -9.07 5.23
N LEU A 165 -27.99 -8.16 4.25
CA LEU A 165 -28.47 -8.45 2.89
C LEU A 165 -27.42 -8.21 1.80
N LYS A 166 -26.28 -7.61 2.12
CA LYS A 166 -25.28 -7.13 1.17
C LYS A 166 -23.91 -7.71 1.47
N ASP A 167 -23.10 -7.94 0.44
CA ASP A 167 -21.71 -8.33 0.63
C ASP A 167 -20.94 -7.22 1.31
N VAL A 168 -19.99 -7.59 2.14
CA VAL A 168 -19.22 -6.63 2.94
C VAL A 168 -17.76 -6.98 2.91
N ILE A 169 -16.95 -5.97 2.59
CA ILE A 169 -15.49 -6.00 2.70
C ILE A 169 -15.11 -5.29 4.00
N ILE A 170 -14.36 -5.96 4.85
CA ILE A 170 -13.82 -5.44 6.10
C ILE A 170 -12.30 -5.36 5.95
N THR A 171 -11.74 -4.16 6.10
CA THR A 171 -10.31 -3.91 5.86
C THR A 171 -9.69 -3.22 7.06
N PHE A 172 -8.53 -3.70 7.52
CA PHE A 172 -7.77 -3.09 8.60
C PHE A 172 -6.76 -2.07 8.08
N GLU A 173 -6.90 -0.83 8.55
CA GLU A 173 -6.05 0.31 8.24
C GLU A 173 -5.46 0.88 9.54
N PRO A 174 -4.39 0.27 10.06
CA PRO A 174 -3.83 0.69 11.34
C PRO A 174 -3.22 2.09 11.30
N GLU A 175 -3.23 2.72 12.48
CA GLU A 175 -2.54 3.98 12.70
C GLU A 175 -1.05 3.85 12.39
N ARG A 176 -0.52 4.87 11.72
CA ARG A 176 0.94 5.07 11.62
C ARG A 176 1.48 5.49 13.00
N PRO A 177 2.68 5.06 13.40
CA PRO A 177 3.35 5.58 14.58
C PRO A 177 3.42 7.10 14.52
N LYS A 178 3.43 7.79 15.68
CA LYS A 178 3.78 9.21 15.66
C LYS A 178 5.21 9.29 15.14
N CYS A 179 5.37 9.95 14.00
CA CYS A 179 6.66 10.06 13.36
C CYS A 179 7.57 10.96 14.20
N GLU A 180 8.60 10.36 14.82
CA GLU A 180 9.70 11.08 15.48
C GLU A 180 10.84 11.40 14.51
N VAL A 181 10.65 11.12 13.21
CA VAL A 181 11.66 11.35 12.19
C VAL A 181 11.83 12.85 11.96
N ASP A 182 13.05 13.32 12.19
CA ASP A 182 13.48 14.65 11.82
C ASP A 182 13.77 14.69 10.31
N TYR A 183 12.85 15.29 9.55
CA TYR A 183 12.99 15.52 8.11
C TYR A 183 13.69 16.83 7.75
N ASP A 184 14.35 17.50 8.69
CA ASP A 184 15.19 18.63 8.33
C ASP A 184 16.41 18.16 7.53
N ILE A 185 16.57 18.75 6.35
CA ILE A 185 17.68 18.42 5.45
C ILE A 185 18.98 18.90 6.07
N LYS A 186 19.83 17.94 6.43
CA LYS A 186 21.17 18.18 6.95
C LYS A 186 22.18 17.94 5.85
N SER A 187 22.95 18.96 5.49
CA SER A 187 24.07 18.80 4.57
C SER A 187 25.15 17.93 5.23
N PRO A 188 25.54 16.81 4.62
CA PRO A 188 26.65 16.02 5.16
C PRO A 188 27.95 16.82 5.03
N ILE A 189 28.91 16.53 5.92
CA ILE A 189 30.25 17.14 5.88
C ILE A 189 31.01 16.65 4.64
N GLU A 190 30.71 15.43 4.18
CA GLU A 190 31.31 14.84 2.98
C GLU A 190 30.69 15.39 1.69
N LYS A 191 31.41 15.17 0.57
CA LYS A 191 30.91 15.52 -0.76
C LYS A 191 29.60 14.78 -1.05
N CYS A 192 28.69 15.45 -1.75
CA CYS A 192 27.45 14.86 -2.23
C CYS A 192 27.53 14.51 -3.72
N LEU A 193 26.70 13.54 -4.11
CA LEU A 193 26.40 13.27 -5.49
C LEU A 193 25.68 14.46 -6.13
N VAL A 194 25.98 14.70 -7.40
CA VAL A 194 25.43 15.78 -8.22
C VAL A 194 24.61 15.18 -9.34
N PHE A 195 23.42 15.73 -9.58
CA PHE A 195 22.50 15.25 -10.60
C PHE A 195 22.04 16.42 -11.47
N ASP A 196 22.12 16.22 -12.78
CA ASP A 196 21.53 17.08 -13.80
C ASP A 196 20.10 16.60 -14.11
N THR A 197 19.85 15.30 -13.98
CA THR A 197 18.59 14.64 -14.27
C THR A 197 17.86 14.25 -12.99
N PHE A 198 16.77 14.96 -12.68
CA PHE A 198 16.00 14.73 -11.45
C PHE A 198 15.43 13.31 -11.34
N ASN A 199 14.89 12.75 -12.42
CA ASN A 199 14.30 11.42 -12.38
C ASN A 199 15.35 10.32 -12.18
N PHE A 200 16.59 10.53 -12.65
CA PHE A 200 17.70 9.64 -12.32
C PHE A 200 18.10 9.74 -10.84
N LYS A 201 18.07 10.95 -10.26
CA LYS A 201 18.22 11.14 -8.81
C LYS A 201 17.15 10.37 -8.03
N LEU A 202 15.89 10.40 -8.48
CA LEU A 202 14.81 9.65 -7.84
C LEU A 202 15.07 8.15 -7.85
N ALA A 203 15.50 7.59 -8.99
CA ALA A 203 15.84 6.16 -9.09
C ALA A 203 17.00 5.77 -8.14
N VAL A 204 18.03 6.62 -8.01
CA VAL A 204 19.12 6.41 -7.05
C VAL A 204 18.64 6.53 -5.59
N ILE A 205 17.73 7.45 -5.29
CA ILE A 205 17.12 7.54 -3.96
C ILE A 205 16.33 6.28 -3.67
N ASN A 206 15.55 5.77 -4.63
CA ASN A 206 14.77 4.54 -4.45
C ASN A 206 15.66 3.37 -4.03
N GLU A 207 16.72 3.15 -4.80
CA GLU A 207 17.68 2.09 -4.56
C GLU A 207 18.35 2.21 -3.17
N LEU A 208 18.82 3.41 -2.81
CA LEU A 208 19.54 3.60 -1.56
C LEU A 208 18.65 3.69 -0.33
N MET A 209 17.46 4.29 -0.43
CA MET A 209 16.58 4.59 0.69
C MET A 209 15.60 3.46 0.97
N TYR A 210 15.04 2.84 -0.07
CA TYR A 210 13.97 1.87 0.05
C TYR A 210 14.44 0.44 -0.17
N ASN A 211 15.21 0.17 -1.23
CA ASN A 211 15.68 -1.20 -1.50
C ASN A 211 16.79 -1.63 -0.54
N GLN A 212 17.80 -0.78 -0.35
CA GLN A 212 18.96 -1.09 0.52
C GLN A 212 18.88 -0.50 1.92
N GLU A 213 17.98 0.47 2.14
CA GLU A 213 17.81 1.15 3.42
C GLU A 213 19.07 1.84 4.00
N VAL A 214 20.05 2.21 3.16
CA VAL A 214 21.31 2.85 3.58
C VAL A 214 21.28 4.38 3.56
N LEU A 215 20.35 4.98 2.80
CA LEU A 215 20.08 6.42 2.81
C LEU A 215 18.96 6.72 3.82
N LYS A 216 19.28 7.50 4.86
CA LYS A 216 18.38 7.87 5.95
C LYS A 216 18.23 9.40 6.07
N PRO A 217 17.13 9.91 6.67
CA PRO A 217 15.99 9.14 7.16
C PRO A 217 15.15 8.53 6.04
N TYR A 218 14.41 7.46 6.37
CA TYR A 218 13.37 6.90 5.51
C TYR A 218 12.31 7.99 5.26
N PHE A 219 11.98 8.27 4.00
CA PHE A 219 10.94 9.24 3.66
C PHE A 219 9.60 8.56 3.47
N ASP A 220 8.59 9.06 4.17
CA ASP A 220 7.20 8.71 3.93
C ASP A 220 6.38 10.01 3.87
N ILE A 221 5.53 10.17 2.85
CA ILE A 221 4.81 11.41 2.59
C ILE A 221 3.79 11.74 3.69
N TYR A 222 3.20 10.74 4.32
CA TYR A 222 2.23 10.95 5.42
C TYR A 222 2.98 11.38 6.68
N ASP A 223 4.11 10.75 6.95
CA ASP A 223 5.01 11.13 8.06
C ASP A 223 5.57 12.54 7.85
N TYR A 224 5.98 12.87 6.62
CA TYR A 224 6.47 14.19 6.27
C TYR A 224 5.38 15.27 6.38
N MET A 225 4.15 14.94 5.98
CA MET A 225 2.98 15.81 6.15
C MET A 225 2.73 16.08 7.64
N ALA A 226 2.77 15.04 8.48
CA ALA A 226 2.62 15.18 9.93
C ALA A 226 3.75 16.01 10.55
N TYR A 227 5.01 15.76 10.16
CA TYR A 227 6.17 16.53 10.58
C TYR A 227 6.05 18.01 10.25
N LYS A 228 5.60 18.34 9.03
CA LYS A 228 5.34 19.72 8.60
C LYS A 228 4.07 20.33 9.16
N LYS A 229 3.25 19.56 9.91
CA LYS A 229 1.91 19.94 10.38
C LYS A 229 1.04 20.47 9.24
N ALA A 230 1.15 19.82 8.09
CA ALA A 230 0.45 20.18 6.86
C ALA A 230 -0.82 19.32 6.69
N HIS A 231 -1.68 19.75 5.76
CA HIS A 231 -2.93 19.06 5.40
C HIS A 231 -3.00 18.98 3.87
N TRP A 232 -2.05 18.27 3.26
CA TRP A 232 -2.04 18.06 1.81
C TRP A 232 -3.08 17.01 1.45
N ASN A 233 -3.71 17.15 0.28
CA ASN A 233 -4.48 16.04 -0.27
C ASN A 233 -3.50 14.97 -0.75
N LEU A 234 -3.53 13.80 -0.11
CA LEU A 234 -2.72 12.63 -0.48
C LEU A 234 -3.54 11.61 -1.29
N GLU A 235 -4.86 11.76 -1.38
CA GLU A 235 -5.74 11.03 -2.30
C GLU A 235 -5.67 11.72 -3.67
N THR A 236 -4.52 11.59 -4.33
CA THR A 236 -4.28 12.19 -5.65
C THR A 236 -3.21 11.49 -6.45
N ASP A 237 -3.44 11.42 -7.76
CA ASP A 237 -2.48 11.03 -8.78
C ASP A 237 -1.47 12.14 -9.14
N LYS A 238 -1.60 13.36 -8.58
CA LYS A 238 -0.74 14.51 -8.87
C LYS A 238 0.46 14.55 -7.96
N ASN A 239 1.57 15.09 -8.48
CA ASN A 239 2.78 15.26 -7.70
C ASN A 239 2.55 16.22 -6.51
N ILE A 240 2.78 15.73 -5.30
CA ILE A 240 2.84 16.50 -4.07
C ILE A 240 4.11 17.37 -4.11
N ARG A 241 3.92 18.67 -4.32
CA ARG A 241 5.02 19.64 -4.48
C ARG A 241 6.04 19.60 -3.34
N ALA A 242 5.58 19.30 -2.12
CA ALA A 242 6.43 19.22 -0.95
C ALA A 242 7.40 18.02 -0.99
N ALA A 243 6.95 16.84 -1.44
CA ALA A 243 7.83 15.68 -1.66
C ALA A 243 8.82 15.95 -2.80
N VAL A 244 8.34 16.48 -3.94
CA VAL A 244 9.22 16.84 -5.05
C VAL A 244 10.33 17.79 -4.61
N LYS A 245 9.98 18.82 -3.81
CA LYS A 245 10.96 19.76 -3.27
C LYS A 245 11.95 19.06 -2.35
N TYR A 246 11.47 18.23 -1.43
CA TYR A 246 12.32 17.48 -0.52
C TYR A 246 13.37 16.64 -1.27
N PHE A 247 12.95 15.83 -2.25
CA PHE A 247 13.88 14.98 -3.00
C PHE A 247 14.81 15.78 -3.92
N LYS A 248 14.40 16.94 -4.43
CA LYS A 248 15.32 17.85 -5.14
C LYS A 248 16.43 18.35 -4.21
N GLU A 249 16.10 18.71 -2.98
CA GLU A 249 17.03 19.28 -2.01
C GLU A 249 17.83 18.23 -1.22
N LEU A 250 17.36 16.98 -1.16
CA LEU A 250 17.99 15.90 -0.38
C LEU A 250 19.44 15.65 -0.84
N PRO A 251 20.45 15.89 0.01
CA PRO A 251 21.84 15.57 -0.31
C PRO A 251 22.06 14.05 -0.21
N ILE A 252 22.74 13.48 -1.20
CA ILE A 252 23.13 12.06 -1.18
C ILE A 252 24.65 11.99 -0.99
N PRO A 253 25.15 11.50 0.15
CA PRO A 253 26.58 11.43 0.39
C PRO A 253 27.31 10.56 -0.65
N SER A 254 28.45 11.02 -1.16
CA SER A 254 29.15 10.36 -2.28
C SER A 254 29.60 8.94 -1.97
N ARG A 255 29.87 8.61 -0.70
CA ARG A 255 30.20 7.24 -0.29
C ARG A 255 29.11 6.22 -0.65
N LEU A 256 27.85 6.65 -0.78
CA LEU A 256 26.74 5.77 -1.11
C LEU A 256 26.70 5.37 -2.59
N ALA A 257 27.44 6.05 -3.48
CA ALA A 257 27.44 5.68 -4.90
C ALA A 257 28.00 4.28 -5.17
N ASP A 258 28.87 3.77 -4.28
CA ASP A 258 29.42 2.42 -4.39
C ASP A 258 28.37 1.32 -4.18
N HIS A 259 27.26 1.64 -3.52
CA HIS A 259 26.14 0.72 -3.28
C HIS A 259 25.26 0.53 -4.51
N VAL A 260 25.25 1.49 -5.44
CA VAL A 260 24.37 1.45 -6.61
C VAL A 260 25.03 0.61 -7.70
N THR A 261 24.63 -0.65 -7.78
CA THR A 261 25.10 -1.61 -8.79
C THR A 261 24.12 -1.74 -9.95
N GLU A 262 22.84 -1.62 -9.67
CA GLU A 262 21.75 -1.68 -10.64
C GLU A 262 20.70 -0.64 -10.29
N ILE A 263 19.99 -0.15 -11.31
CA ILE A 263 18.78 0.64 -11.16
C ILE A 263 17.68 -0.13 -11.87
N ASN A 264 16.65 -0.52 -11.13
CA ASN A 264 15.48 -1.19 -11.68
C ASN A 264 14.26 -0.35 -11.34
N MET A 265 13.78 0.46 -12.29
CA MET A 265 12.60 1.30 -12.09
C MET A 265 11.32 0.46 -12.19
N ASP A 266 10.42 0.63 -11.23
CA ASP A 266 9.09 -0.01 -11.22
C ASP A 266 7.98 0.99 -10.86
N GLY A 267 6.80 0.84 -11.46
CA GLY A 267 5.68 1.77 -11.28
C GLY A 267 5.18 1.79 -9.83
N SER A 268 5.39 0.69 -9.11
CA SER A 268 5.08 0.51 -7.70
C SER A 268 6.21 0.95 -6.76
N ASP A 269 7.33 1.46 -7.27
CA ASP A 269 8.44 1.95 -6.44
C ASP A 269 7.96 3.00 -5.43
N GLU A 270 8.40 2.84 -4.18
CA GLU A 270 8.04 3.70 -3.05
C GLU A 270 8.36 5.18 -3.31
N ILE A 271 9.42 5.48 -4.05
CA ILE A 271 9.77 6.88 -4.38
C ILE A 271 8.65 7.59 -5.15
N TYR A 272 7.96 6.88 -6.04
CA TYR A 272 6.89 7.45 -6.86
C TYR A 272 5.61 7.57 -6.04
N MET A 273 5.28 6.57 -5.21
CA MET A 273 4.13 6.62 -4.29
C MET A 273 4.25 7.76 -3.27
N ASN A 274 5.48 8.10 -2.86
CA ASN A 274 5.73 9.26 -2.01
C ASN A 274 5.58 10.61 -2.71
N ILE A 275 5.68 10.63 -4.04
CA ILE A 275 5.52 11.85 -4.85
C ILE A 275 4.08 11.99 -5.34
N ALA A 276 3.44 10.91 -5.79
CA ALA A 276 2.10 10.86 -6.33
C ALA A 276 1.41 9.56 -5.83
N PRO A 277 0.74 9.59 -4.67
CA PRO A 277 0.28 8.37 -3.98
C PRO A 277 -0.71 7.50 -4.74
N GLU A 278 -1.52 8.08 -5.64
CA GLU A 278 -2.46 7.32 -6.49
C GLU A 278 -2.00 7.24 -7.96
N TRP A 279 -0.70 7.42 -8.23
CA TRP A 279 -0.17 7.28 -9.59
C TRP A 279 -0.26 5.82 -10.04
N ASP A 280 -0.88 5.61 -11.21
CA ASP A 280 -1.15 4.28 -11.75
C ASP A 280 0.00 3.71 -12.60
N GLY A 281 1.15 4.41 -12.66
CA GLY A 281 2.32 3.97 -13.42
C GLY A 281 2.21 4.17 -14.94
N ARG A 282 1.12 4.74 -15.47
CA ARG A 282 0.82 4.71 -16.92
C ARG A 282 1.24 5.93 -17.73
N ASP A 283 1.88 6.93 -17.11
CA ASP A 283 2.37 8.12 -17.81
C ASP A 283 3.89 8.33 -17.71
N GLU A 284 4.43 9.21 -18.56
CA GLU A 284 5.88 9.39 -18.78
C GLU A 284 6.54 10.33 -17.75
N ARG A 285 5.86 10.69 -16.65
CA ARG A 285 6.33 11.80 -15.78
C ARG A 285 7.63 11.51 -15.04
N PHE A 286 7.92 10.24 -14.78
CA PHE A 286 9.14 9.78 -14.10
C PHE A 286 10.19 9.24 -15.07
N ASP A 287 9.93 9.31 -16.38
CA ASP A 287 10.86 8.86 -17.41
C ASP A 287 12.10 9.76 -17.47
N PHE A 288 13.21 9.19 -17.88
CA PHE A 288 14.38 9.95 -18.35
C PHE A 288 15.02 9.24 -19.54
N ASN A 289 15.50 10.03 -20.49
CA ASN A 289 16.15 9.54 -21.71
C ASN A 289 17.46 10.28 -22.03
N SER A 290 17.96 11.05 -21.06
CA SER A 290 19.26 11.73 -21.11
C SER A 290 19.94 11.67 -19.75
N LEU A 291 21.24 11.41 -19.78
CA LEU A 291 22.13 11.42 -18.62
C LEU A 291 23.45 12.08 -19.03
N SER A 292 24.15 12.70 -18.08
CA SER A 292 25.49 13.22 -18.33
C SER A 292 26.57 12.21 -17.96
N GLU A 293 27.72 12.30 -18.61
CA GLU A 293 28.88 11.46 -18.28
C GLU A 293 29.38 11.76 -16.85
N ALA A 294 29.20 13.01 -16.41
CA ALA A 294 29.53 13.43 -15.05
C ALA A 294 28.62 12.76 -14.02
N GLU A 295 27.32 12.62 -14.30
CA GLU A 295 26.40 11.87 -13.45
C GLU A 295 26.83 10.40 -13.32
N LEU A 296 27.02 9.72 -14.46
CA LEU A 296 27.32 8.29 -14.51
C LEU A 296 28.66 7.92 -13.86
N LYS A 297 29.71 8.75 -14.05
CA LYS A 297 31.05 8.50 -13.48
C LYS A 297 31.09 8.51 -11.95
N GLN A 298 30.05 9.01 -11.29
CA GLN A 298 29.96 8.92 -9.83
C GLN A 298 29.72 7.49 -9.35
N PHE A 299 29.14 6.61 -10.19
CA PHE A 299 28.70 5.26 -9.84
C PHE A 299 29.60 4.20 -10.48
N LYS A 300 30.79 3.98 -9.90
CA LYS A 300 31.79 3.05 -10.45
C LYS A 300 31.31 1.59 -10.54
N ASN A 301 30.33 1.22 -9.73
CA ASN A 301 29.79 -0.13 -9.62
C ASN A 301 28.50 -0.33 -10.42
N LEU A 302 27.92 0.73 -11.00
CA LEU A 302 26.69 0.62 -11.79
C LEU A 302 26.96 -0.21 -13.05
N LYS A 303 26.14 -1.23 -13.27
CA LYS A 303 26.23 -2.17 -14.41
C LYS A 303 24.96 -2.26 -15.22
N LYS A 304 23.80 -1.97 -14.63
CA LYS A 304 22.51 -2.09 -15.30
C LYS A 304 21.56 -0.95 -14.93
N ILE A 305 20.82 -0.46 -15.91
CA ILE A 305 19.71 0.48 -15.73
C ILE A 305 18.50 -0.05 -16.53
N LEU A 306 17.45 -0.44 -15.84
CA LEU A 306 16.13 -0.70 -16.40
C LEU A 306 15.26 0.56 -16.21
N ILE A 307 14.72 1.11 -17.30
CA ILE A 307 13.96 2.38 -17.31
C ILE A 307 12.48 2.16 -17.66
N PHE A 308 11.57 3.04 -17.22
CA PHE A 308 10.18 3.05 -17.70
C PHE A 308 10.03 3.27 -19.20
N GLY A 309 10.95 4.03 -19.79
CA GLY A 309 10.87 4.44 -21.19
C GLY A 309 10.90 3.27 -22.17
N ASN A 310 10.54 3.56 -23.42
CA ASN A 310 10.55 2.56 -24.48
C ASN A 310 11.98 2.30 -25.02
N GLU A 311 12.09 1.34 -25.93
CA GLU A 311 13.36 0.98 -26.58
C GLU A 311 14.07 2.17 -27.27
N LYS A 312 13.34 3.17 -27.76
CA LYS A 312 13.98 4.39 -28.33
C LYS A 312 14.68 5.21 -27.26
N ASP A 313 14.10 5.29 -26.06
CA ASP A 313 14.70 6.02 -24.94
C ASP A 313 15.89 5.24 -24.37
N ALA A 314 15.78 3.92 -24.24
CA ALA A 314 16.90 3.05 -23.88
C ALA A 314 18.05 3.19 -24.90
N ALA A 315 17.75 3.17 -26.21
CA ALA A 315 18.75 3.34 -27.26
C ALA A 315 19.46 4.72 -27.23
N LYS A 316 18.80 5.79 -26.76
CA LYS A 316 19.47 7.08 -26.54
C LYS A 316 20.48 6.99 -25.40
N LEU A 317 20.08 6.39 -24.28
CA LEU A 317 20.94 6.23 -23.09
C LEU A 317 22.14 5.30 -23.36
N ARG A 318 21.97 4.21 -24.12
CA ARG A 318 23.06 3.31 -24.50
C ARG A 318 24.25 4.03 -25.15
N LYS A 319 24.01 5.13 -25.90
CA LYS A 319 25.10 5.93 -26.50
C LYS A 319 26.11 6.47 -25.49
N ILE A 320 25.68 6.75 -24.26
CA ILE A 320 26.54 7.24 -23.17
C ILE A 320 26.88 6.14 -22.14
N CYS A 321 25.99 5.16 -21.98
CA CYS A 321 26.15 4.07 -21.01
C CYS A 321 27.06 2.93 -21.51
N ASP A 322 26.99 2.55 -22.79
CA ASP A 322 27.77 1.43 -23.35
C ASP A 322 29.29 1.64 -23.20
N PRO A 323 29.87 2.83 -23.48
CA PRO A 323 31.29 3.07 -23.27
C PRO A 323 31.74 2.96 -21.81
N LEU A 324 30.80 3.07 -20.86
CA LEU A 324 31.04 2.91 -19.42
C LEU A 324 30.77 1.48 -18.94
N GLY A 325 30.36 0.57 -19.85
CA GLY A 325 30.02 -0.81 -19.53
C GLY A 325 28.72 -0.94 -18.73
N ILE A 326 27.78 0.00 -18.90
CA ILE A 326 26.47 0.01 -18.25
C ILE A 326 25.44 -0.45 -19.28
N ILE A 327 24.75 -1.55 -18.99
CA ILE A 327 23.65 -2.09 -19.79
C ILE A 327 22.41 -1.22 -19.52
N VAL A 328 21.69 -0.85 -20.58
CA VAL A 328 20.41 -0.16 -20.46
C VAL A 328 19.32 -0.96 -21.15
N GLU A 329 18.21 -1.17 -20.46
CA GLU A 329 17.04 -1.90 -20.96
C GLU A 329 15.78 -1.07 -20.70
N PRO A 330 14.80 -1.06 -21.62
CA PRO A 330 13.47 -0.57 -21.30
C PRO A 330 12.73 -1.60 -20.44
N LEU A 331 11.81 -1.15 -19.59
CA LEU A 331 10.80 -2.00 -18.97
C LEU A 331 10.03 -2.64 -20.14
N SER A 332 10.11 -3.95 -20.27
CA SER A 332 9.37 -4.65 -21.32
C SER A 332 7.89 -4.39 -21.08
N ALA A 333 7.21 -3.74 -22.04
CA ALA A 333 5.76 -3.79 -22.08
C ALA A 333 5.39 -5.28 -22.09
N ILE A 334 4.63 -5.72 -21.09
CA ILE A 334 3.90 -6.98 -21.18
C ILE A 334 3.06 -6.83 -22.46
N GLU A 335 3.41 -7.59 -23.50
CA GLU A 335 2.75 -7.56 -24.81
C GLU A 335 1.25 -7.92 -24.72
#